data_AF-F5T5L4-F1
#
_entry.id   AF-F5T5L4-F1
#
_cell.length_a   1.000
_cell.length_b   1.000
_cell.length_c   1.000
_cell.angle_alpha   90.00
_cell.angle_beta   90.00
_cell.angle_gamma   90.00
#
_symmetry.space_group_name_H-M   'P 1'
#
loop_
_entity.id
_entity.type
_entity.pdbx_description
1 polymer ?
#
loop_
_entity_poly.entity_id
_entity_poly.type
_entity_poly.pdbx_seq_one_letter_code
_entity_poly.pdbx_strand_id
1 'polypeptide(L)'
;MEAMKQYYETENANPLRGLYELSLKATEAYERARVSVQKFLNAKSPEEIIFVRNASEGLNLVAQSYGRAFLKEGDEVLITIMEHHSNLIPWQQVAKEKGLSSPSWSRMKRGSLHWKALNRH
;
A
#
# COMPACT_ATOMS: atom_id res chain seq x y z
N MET A 1 -15.32 18.06 7.57
CA MET A 1 -16.68 17.67 7.13
C MET A 1 -17.14 18.48 5.93
N GLU A 2 -16.83 19.79 5.87
CA GLU A 2 -17.20 20.66 4.74
C GLU A 2 -16.71 20.18 3.37
N ALA A 3 -15.43 19.79 3.24
CA ALA A 3 -14.88 19.31 1.97
C ALA A 3 -15.56 18.04 1.43
N MET A 4 -16.00 17.15 2.32
CA MET A 4 -16.71 15.92 1.94
C MET A 4 -18.14 16.26 1.50
N LYS A 5 -18.81 17.16 2.23
CA LYS A 5 -20.15 17.64 1.90
C LYS A 5 -20.17 18.37 0.55
N GLN A 6 -19.21 19.27 0.32
CA GLN A 6 -19.05 19.98 -0.94
C GLN A 6 -18.81 19.01 -2.11
N TYR A 7 -17.96 17.99 -1.95
CA TYR A 7 -17.78 16.96 -2.98
C TYR A 7 -19.10 16.22 -3.32
N TYR A 8 -19.89 15.84 -2.30
CA TYR A 8 -21.17 15.16 -2.54
C TYR A 8 -22.24 16.07 -3.14
N GLU A 9 -22.27 17.36 -2.78
CA GLU A 9 -23.28 18.31 -3.22
C GLU A 9 -22.99 18.91 -4.60
N THR A 10 -21.71 19.11 -4.96
CA THR A 10 -21.34 19.82 -6.19
C THR A 10 -20.45 19.05 -7.15
N GLU A 11 -19.90 17.89 -6.78
CA GLU A 11 -18.83 17.23 -7.56
C GLU A 11 -18.97 15.69 -7.63
N ASN A 12 -20.13 15.12 -7.25
CA ASN A 12 -20.37 13.66 -7.28
C ASN A 12 -20.64 13.14 -8.71
N ALA A 13 -19.68 13.35 -9.61
CA ALA A 13 -19.63 12.72 -10.91
C ALA A 13 -18.54 11.65 -10.91
N ASN A 14 -18.78 10.53 -11.59
CA ASN A 14 -17.80 9.45 -11.70
C ASN A 14 -16.57 9.99 -12.47
N PRO A 15 -15.36 10.01 -11.88
CA PRO A 15 -14.15 10.39 -12.61
C PRO A 15 -14.03 9.50 -13.86
N LEU A 16 -13.71 10.11 -15.02
CA LEU A 16 -13.48 9.42 -16.30
C LEU A 16 -14.72 8.86 -17.05
N ARG A 17 -15.96 9.28 -16.74
CA ARG A 17 -17.18 8.79 -17.45
C ARG A 17 -18.15 9.85 -18.00
N GLY A 18 -17.72 11.09 -18.26
CA GLY A 18 -18.58 12.05 -18.97
C GLY A 18 -17.90 13.36 -19.35
N LEU A 19 -18.10 13.80 -20.59
CA LEU A 19 -17.64 15.07 -21.19
C LEU A 19 -18.36 16.30 -20.60
N TYR A 20 -18.36 16.48 -19.27
CA TYR A 20 -19.00 17.63 -18.63
C TYR A 20 -18.11 18.23 -17.54
N GLU A 21 -18.23 19.54 -17.34
CA GLU A 21 -17.47 20.39 -16.41
C GLU A 21 -17.31 19.79 -14.99
N LEU A 22 -18.33 19.08 -14.51
CA LEU A 22 -18.32 18.39 -13.22
C LEU A 22 -17.30 17.25 -13.15
N SER A 23 -17.13 16.48 -14.24
CA SER A 23 -16.15 15.40 -14.29
C SER A 23 -14.72 15.95 -14.29
N LEU A 24 -14.48 17.08 -14.98
CA LEU A 24 -13.19 17.77 -14.96
C LEU A 24 -12.86 18.29 -13.55
N LYS A 25 -13.81 18.96 -12.88
CA LYS A 25 -13.62 19.45 -11.51
C LYS A 25 -13.32 18.32 -10.53
N ALA A 26 -14.04 17.20 -10.63
CA ALA A 26 -13.79 16.02 -9.80
C ALA A 26 -12.41 15.40 -10.05
N THR A 27 -11.99 15.28 -11.32
CA THR A 27 -10.64 14.82 -11.68
C THR A 27 -9.56 15.76 -11.13
N GLU A 28 -9.72 17.07 -11.31
CA GLU A 28 -8.76 18.04 -10.76
C GLU A 28 -8.69 18.00 -9.23
N ALA A 29 -9.84 17.87 -8.55
CA ALA A 29 -9.87 17.74 -7.09
C ALA A 29 -9.12 16.49 -6.61
N TYR A 30 -9.32 15.37 -7.31
CA TYR A 30 -8.63 14.11 -7.05
C TYR A 30 -7.11 14.22 -7.27
N GLU A 31 -6.67 14.84 -8.36
CA GLU A 31 -5.25 15.05 -8.65
C GLU A 31 -4.60 16.05 -7.68
N ARG A 32 -5.32 17.10 -7.25
CA ARG A 32 -4.84 18.00 -6.18
C ARG A 32 -4.65 17.28 -4.86
N ALA A 33 -5.57 16.38 -4.50
CA ALA A 33 -5.44 15.55 -3.30
C ALA A 33 -4.20 14.65 -3.40
N ARG A 34 -3.97 14.04 -4.55
CA ARG A 34 -2.78 13.21 -4.84
C ARG A 34 -1.47 14.00 -4.66
N VAL A 35 -1.36 15.20 -5.22
CA VAL A 35 -0.19 16.08 -5.05
C VAL A 35 0.00 16.48 -3.59
N SER A 36 -1.09 16.72 -2.87
CA SER A 36 -1.01 17.07 -1.43
C SER A 36 -0.42 15.92 -0.61
N VAL A 37 -0.83 14.68 -0.87
CA VAL A 37 -0.27 13.48 -0.23
C VAL A 37 1.18 13.24 -0.65
N GLN A 38 1.51 13.42 -1.94
CA GLN A 38 2.88 13.31 -2.45
C GLN A 38 3.83 14.26 -1.70
N LYS A 39 3.44 15.53 -1.51
CA LYS A 39 4.23 16.49 -0.73
C LYS A 39 4.33 16.10 0.74
N PHE A 40 3.24 15.64 1.35
CA PHE A 40 3.24 15.21 2.75
C PHE A 40 4.20 14.04 3.01
N LEU A 41 4.26 13.07 2.09
CA LEU A 41 5.16 11.91 2.17
C LEU A 41 6.55 12.16 1.57
N ASN A 42 6.77 13.32 0.97
CA ASN A 42 7.98 13.65 0.20
C ASN A 42 8.29 12.60 -0.90
N ALA A 43 7.25 12.08 -1.57
CA ALA A 43 7.39 11.19 -2.71
C ALA A 43 7.89 11.96 -3.95
N LYS A 44 8.55 11.29 -4.90
CA LYS A 44 9.17 11.93 -6.07
C LYS A 44 8.14 12.39 -7.08
N SER A 45 7.04 11.65 -7.22
CA SER A 45 5.97 12.04 -8.14
C SER A 45 4.58 11.62 -7.63
N PRO A 46 3.50 12.32 -8.04
CA PRO A 46 2.14 12.00 -7.63
C PRO A 46 1.68 10.62 -8.13
N GLU A 47 2.25 10.12 -9.23
CA GLU A 47 1.99 8.79 -9.78
C GLU A 47 2.44 7.65 -8.86
N GLU A 48 3.33 7.90 -7.89
CA GLU A 48 3.73 6.94 -6.86
C GLU A 48 2.65 6.78 -5.75
N ILE A 49 1.65 7.65 -5.71
CA ILE A 49 0.57 7.61 -4.72
C ILE A 49 -0.56 6.73 -5.27
N ILE A 50 -1.04 5.75 -4.52
CA ILE A 50 -2.21 4.95 -4.92
C ILE A 50 -3.23 5.04 -3.81
N PHE A 51 -4.37 5.66 -4.09
CA PHE A 51 -5.46 5.74 -3.12
C PHE A 51 -6.17 4.39 -3.00
N VAL A 52 -6.20 3.88 -1.79
CA VAL A 52 -6.88 2.64 -1.38
C VAL A 52 -7.82 2.95 -0.21
N ARG A 53 -8.77 2.07 0.10
CA ARG A 53 -9.78 2.30 1.14
C ARG A 53 -9.17 2.41 2.54
N ASN A 54 -8.07 1.69 2.79
CA ASN A 54 -7.35 1.72 4.07
C ASN A 54 -5.95 1.10 3.93
N ALA A 55 -5.15 1.21 5.00
CA ALA A 55 -3.80 0.65 5.05
C ALA A 55 -3.77 -0.88 4.83
N SER A 56 -4.75 -1.62 5.39
CA SER A 56 -4.84 -3.07 5.20
C SER A 56 -5.01 -3.44 3.73
N GLU A 57 -5.84 -2.71 2.98
CA GLU A 57 -5.99 -2.91 1.54
C GLU A 57 -4.71 -2.57 0.78
N GLY A 58 -4.00 -1.50 1.14
CA GLY A 58 -2.72 -1.15 0.52
C GLY A 58 -1.68 -2.27 0.68
N LEU A 59 -1.55 -2.83 1.89
CA LEU A 59 -0.66 -3.95 2.15
C LEU A 59 -1.04 -5.20 1.38
N ASN A 60 -2.35 -5.50 1.29
CA ASN A 60 -2.86 -6.59 0.47
C ASN A 60 -2.57 -6.36 -1.01
N LEU A 61 -2.76 -5.15 -1.53
CA LEU A 61 -2.49 -4.81 -2.92
C LEU A 61 -1.04 -5.13 -3.28
N VAL A 62 -0.07 -4.72 -2.44
CA VAL A 62 1.35 -5.01 -2.68
C VAL A 62 1.63 -6.51 -2.62
N ALA A 63 1.18 -7.22 -1.57
CA ALA A 63 1.43 -8.65 -1.45
C ALA A 63 0.84 -9.44 -2.64
N GLN A 64 -0.41 -9.13 -3.01
CA GLN A 64 -1.16 -9.87 -4.04
C GLN A 64 -0.73 -9.51 -5.47
N SER A 65 -0.21 -8.31 -5.71
CA SER A 65 0.32 -7.93 -7.03
C SER A 65 1.81 -8.28 -7.13
N TYR A 66 2.64 -7.57 -6.38
CA TYR A 66 4.09 -7.72 -6.42
C TYR A 66 4.53 -9.08 -5.87
N GLY A 67 4.06 -9.47 -4.69
CA GLY A 67 4.45 -10.74 -4.07
C GLY A 67 4.13 -11.94 -4.97
N ARG A 68 2.91 -11.99 -5.52
CA ARG A 68 2.54 -13.07 -6.46
C ARG A 68 3.28 -13.00 -7.79
N ALA A 69 3.62 -11.82 -8.30
CA ALA A 69 4.32 -11.71 -9.58
C ALA A 69 5.81 -12.07 -9.48
N PHE A 70 6.46 -11.69 -8.37
CA PHE A 70 7.92 -11.67 -8.30
C PHE A 70 8.54 -12.65 -7.30
N LEU A 71 7.84 -13.09 -6.26
CA LEU A 71 8.38 -14.10 -5.34
C LEU A 71 8.46 -15.47 -6.01
N LYS A 72 9.60 -16.12 -5.79
CA LYS A 72 9.97 -17.44 -6.32
C LYS A 72 10.41 -18.35 -5.19
N GLU A 73 10.37 -19.66 -5.44
CA GLU A 73 10.89 -20.65 -4.50
C GLU A 73 12.32 -20.31 -4.06
N GLY A 74 12.56 -20.34 -2.75
CA GLY A 74 13.83 -19.95 -2.12
C GLY A 74 13.91 -18.49 -1.67
N ASP A 75 12.99 -17.62 -2.09
CA ASP A 75 12.92 -16.24 -1.59
C ASP A 75 12.38 -16.20 -0.14
N GLU A 76 12.81 -15.19 0.62
CA GLU A 76 12.35 -14.93 1.99
C GLU A 76 11.62 -13.59 2.12
N VAL A 77 10.53 -13.57 2.89
CA VAL A 77 9.82 -12.34 3.27
C VAL A 77 10.16 -12.00 4.71
N LEU A 78 10.83 -10.87 4.91
CA LEU A 78 11.27 -10.38 6.22
C LEU A 78 10.22 -9.45 6.83
N ILE A 79 9.75 -9.80 8.04
CA ILE A 79 8.78 -9.01 8.81
C ILE A 79 9.17 -8.98 10.29
N THR A 80 8.69 -7.97 11.03
CA THR A 80 8.97 -7.85 12.47
C THR A 80 7.93 -8.58 13.33
N ILE A 81 8.25 -8.84 14.60
CA ILE A 81 7.29 -9.42 15.57
C ILE A 81 6.23 -8.39 15.99
N MET A 82 6.51 -7.09 15.81
CA MET A 82 5.62 -6.00 16.22
C MET A 82 4.60 -5.62 15.14
N GLU A 83 4.59 -6.34 14.00
CA GLU A 83 3.67 -6.03 12.92
C GLU A 83 2.21 -6.23 13.34
N HIS A 84 1.36 -5.29 12.96
CA HIS A 84 -0.08 -5.46 13.04
C HIS A 84 -0.52 -6.60 12.10
N HIS A 85 -1.57 -7.34 12.45
CA HIS A 85 -2.02 -8.50 11.67
C HIS A 85 -2.26 -8.21 10.17
N SER A 86 -2.68 -6.98 9.84
CA SER A 86 -2.87 -6.55 8.44
C SER A 86 -1.58 -6.56 7.61
N ASN A 87 -0.42 -6.49 8.23
CA ASN A 87 0.90 -6.59 7.59
C ASN A 87 1.55 -7.98 7.72
N LEU A 88 0.84 -8.95 8.31
CA LEU A 88 1.31 -10.33 8.44
C LEU A 88 0.57 -11.28 7.50
N ILE A 89 -0.76 -11.28 7.59
CA ILE A 89 -1.62 -12.27 6.93
C ILE A 89 -1.44 -12.28 5.40
N PRO A 90 -1.34 -11.14 4.68
CA PRO A 90 -1.22 -11.16 3.22
C PRO A 90 0.07 -11.86 2.75
N TRP A 91 1.18 -11.65 3.44
CA TRP A 91 2.46 -12.27 3.11
C TRP A 91 2.47 -13.77 3.41
N GLN A 92 1.82 -14.21 4.49
CA GLN A 92 1.65 -15.63 4.78
C GLN A 92 0.87 -16.35 3.68
N GLN A 93 -0.18 -15.72 3.14
CA GLN A 93 -0.96 -16.29 2.06
C GLN A 93 -0.11 -16.46 0.79
N VAL A 94 0.59 -15.40 0.38
CA VAL A 94 1.43 -15.43 -0.83
C VAL A 94 2.60 -16.40 -0.67
N ALA A 95 3.26 -16.43 0.50
CA ALA A 95 4.35 -17.37 0.76
C ALA A 95 3.88 -18.83 0.66
N LYS A 96 2.70 -19.14 1.22
CA LYS A 96 2.09 -20.47 1.12
C LYS A 96 1.78 -20.85 -0.33
N GLU A 97 1.24 -19.93 -1.12
CA GLU A 97 0.93 -20.15 -2.55
C GLU A 97 2.18 -20.37 -3.39
N LYS A 98 3.27 -19.69 -3.05
CA LYS A 98 4.55 -19.76 -3.76
C LYS A 98 5.46 -20.90 -3.32
N GLY A 99 5.00 -21.72 -2.36
CA GLY A 99 5.81 -22.82 -1.81
C GLY A 99 7.06 -22.33 -1.10
N LEU A 100 7.09 -21.08 -0.62
CA LEU A 100 8.20 -20.59 0.17
C LEU A 100 8.22 -21.38 1.48
N SER A 101 9.42 -21.73 1.95
CA SER A 101 9.61 -22.16 3.33
C SER A 101 8.86 -21.19 4.23
N SER A 102 8.02 -21.71 5.14
CA SER A 102 7.36 -20.91 6.17
C SER A 102 8.36 -19.88 6.67
N PRO A 103 8.05 -18.56 6.60
CA PRO A 103 9.04 -17.52 6.78
C PRO A 103 9.88 -17.91 7.98
N SER A 104 11.18 -18.12 7.77
CA SER A 104 12.07 -18.45 8.88
C SER A 104 11.88 -17.28 9.82
N TRP A 105 11.14 -17.53 10.90
CA TRP A 105 10.75 -16.49 11.83
C TRP A 105 12.06 -16.14 12.50
N SER A 106 12.76 -15.17 11.90
CA SER A 106 13.93 -14.55 12.47
C SER A 106 13.43 -13.90 13.73
N ARG A 107 13.42 -14.66 14.82
CA ARG A 107 12.97 -14.25 16.14
C ARG A 107 13.95 -13.17 16.56
N MET A 108 13.63 -11.92 16.21
CA MET A 108 14.33 -10.74 16.70
C MET A 108 14.10 -10.72 18.20
N LYS A 109 15.06 -11.25 18.97
CA LYS A 109 15.06 -11.10 20.42
C LYS A 109 15.31 -9.63 20.76
N ARG A 110 14.29 -9.01 21.35
CA ARG A 110 14.28 -7.68 22.02
C ARG A 110 14.36 -6.46 21.10
N GLY A 111 13.19 -5.93 20.76
CA GLY A 111 12.84 -4.49 20.80
C GLY A 111 13.74 -3.47 20.09
N SER A 112 14.69 -3.92 19.28
CA SER A 112 15.64 -3.07 18.56
C SER A 112 15.84 -3.67 17.17
N LEU A 113 15.68 -2.84 16.14
CA LEU A 113 16.03 -3.19 14.77
C LEU A 113 17.55 -3.34 14.69
N HIS A 114 18.06 -4.55 14.96
CA HIS A 114 19.46 -4.86 14.78
C HIS A 114 19.73 -5.07 13.28
N TRP A 115 20.27 -4.04 12.63
CA TRP A 115 20.62 -4.07 11.20
C TRP A 115 21.53 -5.26 10.83
N LYS A 116 22.38 -5.71 11.77
CA LYS A 116 23.28 -6.86 11.61
C LYS A 116 22.56 -8.20 11.40
N ALA A 117 21.28 -8.32 11.76
CA ALA A 117 20.51 -9.53 11.49
C ALA A 117 20.08 -9.67 10.02
N LEU A 118 20.08 -8.56 9.26
CA LEU A 118 19.71 -8.52 7.84
C LEU A 118 20.92 -8.79 6.91
N ASN A 119 22.15 -8.66 7.42
CA ASN A 119 23.39 -8.87 6.66
C ASN A 119 24.08 -10.18 7.07
N ARG A 120 23.43 -11.33 6.85
CA ARG A 120 24.15 -12.61 6.84
C ARG A 120 24.69 -12.86 5.43
N HIS A 121 25.84 -12.25 5.16
CA HIS A 121 26.81 -12.75 4.18
C HIS A 121 28.07 -13.15 4.93
#